data_AF-A0A852NJV9-F1
#
_entry.id   AF-A0A852NJV9-F1
#
_cell.length_a   1.000
_cell.length_b   1.000
_cell.length_c   1.000
_cell.angle_alpha   90.00
_cell.angle_beta   90.00
_cell.angle_gamma   90.00
#
_symmetry.space_group_name_H-M   'P 1'
#
loop_
_entity.id
_entity.type
_entity.pdbx_description
1 polymer ?
#
loop_
_entity_poly.entity_id
_entity_poly.type
_entity_poly.pdbx_seq_one_letter_code
_entity_poly.pdbx_strand_id
1 'polypeptide(L)' 'MGMSDFYTTGNDPQEAVATLHRALELGVNLLDTADIYGPHSNEELIGRAIRGKREQVFLASKFGIVRD' A
#
# COMPACT_ATOMS: atom_id res chain seq x y z
N MET A 1 -5.45 -2.41 0.72
CA MET A 1 -5.42 -0.95 0.95
C MET A 1 -4.98 -0.24 -0.32
N GLY A 2 -5.93 0.33 -1.08
CA GLY A 2 -5.66 1.10 -2.29
C GLY A 2 -5.38 2.57 -1.99
N MET A 3 -4.21 2.85 -1.41
CA MET A 3 -3.77 4.17 -0.97
C MET A 3 -3.50 5.14 -2.13
N SER A 4 -3.33 4.66 -3.37
CA SER A 4 -3.15 5.51 -4.56
C SER A 4 -4.41 5.67 -5.43
N ASP A 5 -5.58 5.21 -4.97
CA ASP A 5 -6.85 5.30 -5.73
C ASP A 5 -8.04 5.59 -4.82
N PHE A 6 -8.25 4.73 -3.81
CA PHE A 6 -9.49 4.71 -3.03
C PHE A 6 -9.39 5.38 -1.67
N TYR A 7 -8.21 5.39 -1.06
CA TYR A 7 -7.99 5.92 0.29
C TYR A 7 -7.22 7.24 0.32
N THR A 8 -7.26 7.99 -0.78
CA THR A 8 -6.57 9.27 -0.89
C THR A 8 -7.54 10.41 -1.13
N THR A 9 -7.27 11.57 -0.52
CA THR A 9 -7.96 12.84 -0.79
C THR A 9 -7.17 13.73 -1.76
N GLY A 10 -6.02 13.25 -2.25
CA GLY A 10 -5.11 13.91 -3.18
C GLY A 10 -4.09 12.95 -3.78
N ASN A 11 -2.94 13.43 -4.25
CA ASN A 11 -1.82 12.57 -4.71
C ASN A 11 -0.57 12.83 -3.84
N ASP A 12 -0.71 12.76 -2.51
CA ASP A 12 0.44 12.87 -1.61
C ASP A 12 0.92 11.49 -1.15
N PRO A 13 1.98 10.92 -1.76
CA PRO A 13 2.53 9.64 -1.35
C PRO A 13 3.16 9.70 0.06
N GLN A 14 3.51 10.88 0.59
CA GLN A 14 4.11 11.00 1.92
C GLN A 14 3.10 10.65 3.02
N GLU A 15 1.85 11.12 2.90
CA GLU A 15 0.79 10.81 3.86
C GLU A 15 0.45 9.31 3.87
N ALA A 16 0.40 8.68 2.70
CA ALA A 16 0.19 7.25 2.58
C ALA A 16 1.31 6.44 3.26
N VAL A 17 2.58 6.84 3.05
CA VAL A 17 3.74 6.23 3.72
C VAL A 17 3.65 6.43 5.23
N ALA A 18 3.31 7.63 5.71
CA ALA A 18 3.17 7.92 7.13
C ALA A 18 2.07 7.06 7.78
N THR A 19 0.95 6.85 7.08
CA THR A 19 -0.13 5.96 7.52
C THR A 19 0.33 4.52 7.65
N LEU A 20 1.08 4.01 6.66
CA LEU A 20 1.64 2.65 6.69
C LEU A 20 2.64 2.48 7.83
N HIS A 21 3.52 3.46 8.07
CA HIS A 21 4.46 3.43 9.18
C HIS A 21 3.74 3.46 10.52
N ARG A 22 2.72 4.31 10.66
CA ARG A 22 1.93 4.38 11.88
C ARG A 22 1.18 3.08 12.16
N ALA A 23 0.66 2.41 11.12
CA ALA A 23 0.02 1.11 11.26
C ALA A 23 1.00 0.05 11.79
N LEU A 24 2.24 0.03 11.27
CA LEU A 24 3.29 -0.89 11.74
C LEU A 24 3.69 -0.60 13.20
N GLU A 25 3.82 0.67 13.58
CA GLU A 25 4.07 1.07 14.98
C GLU A 25 2.98 0.60 15.95
N LEU A 26 1.73 0.51 15.46
CA LEU A 26 0.58 0.03 16.23
C LEU A 26 0.45 -1.50 16.23
N GLY A 27 1.38 -2.22 15.60
CA GLY A 27 1.39 -3.68 15.54
C GLY A 27 0.56 -4.28 14.40
N VAL A 28 0.02 -3.48 13.49
CA VAL A 28 -0.63 -3.99 12.28
C VAL A 28 0.44 -4.55 11.36
N ASN A 29 0.38 -5.84 11.06
CA ASN A 29 1.38 -6.53 10.23
C ASN A 29 0.81 -7.10 8.93
N LEU A 30 -0.51 -7.13 8.73
CA LEU A 30 -1.12 -7.54 7.47
C LEU A 30 -1.34 -6.33 6.57
N LEU A 31 -0.58 -6.26 5.47
CA LEU A 31 -0.80 -5.29 4.39
C LEU A 31 -1.44 -5.99 3.21
N ASP A 32 -2.66 -5.57 2.90
CA ASP A 32 -3.41 -6.02 1.74
C ASP A 32 -3.23 -5.03 0.57
N THR A 33 -3.10 -5.53 -0.66
CA THR A 33 -2.99 -4.71 -1.87
C THR A 33 -3.58 -5.42 -3.10
N ALA A 34 -3.49 -4.79 -4.27
CA ALA A 34 -3.87 -5.35 -5.57
C ALA A 34 -3.21 -4.55 -6.70
N ASP A 35 -2.95 -5.21 -7.84
CA ASP A 35 -2.44 -4.60 -9.08
C ASP A 35 -3.31 -3.42 -9.56
N ILE A 36 -4.62 -3.53 -9.34
CA ILE A 36 -5.64 -2.61 -9.81
C ILE A 36 -5.80 -1.35 -8.94
N TYR A 37 -5.17 -1.31 -7.78
CA TYR A 37 -5.23 -0.12 -6.94
C TYR A 37 -4.32 0.97 -7.57
N GLY A 38 -4.95 2.01 -8.09
CA GLY A 38 -4.29 3.20 -8.66
C GLY A 38 -3.63 2.95 -10.01
N PRO A 39 -4.18 1.99 -10.79
CA PRO A 39 -3.52 0.98 -11.60
C PRO A 39 -1.99 0.95 -11.58
N HIS A 40 -1.41 -0.15 -11.10
CA HIS A 40 0.03 -0.43 -11.06
C HIS A 40 0.88 0.50 -10.16
N SER A 41 0.31 1.54 -9.56
CA SER A 41 1.03 2.47 -8.69
C SER A 41 1.03 2.07 -7.20
N ASN A 42 -0.02 1.41 -6.72
CA ASN A 42 -0.16 1.15 -5.29
C ASN A 42 0.88 0.15 -4.78
N GLU A 43 1.16 -0.92 -5.53
CA GLU A 43 2.18 -1.91 -5.14
C GLU A 43 3.58 -1.29 -5.08
N GLU A 44 3.91 -0.36 -5.98
CA GLU A 44 5.15 0.40 -5.91
C GLU A 44 5.21 1.30 -4.67
N LEU A 45 4.10 1.94 -4.31
CA LEU A 45 4.00 2.76 -3.10
C LEU A 45 4.22 1.90 -1.85
N ILE A 46 3.55 0.75 -1.75
CA ILE A 46 3.75 -0.20 -0.65
C ILE A 46 5.22 -0.66 -0.60
N GLY A 47 5.80 -1.02 -1.74
CA GLY A 47 7.20 -1.44 -1.83
C GLY A 47 8.19 -0.38 -1.35
N ARG A 48 7.95 0.90 -1.65
CA ARG A 48 8.73 2.03 -1.12
C ARG A 48 8.54 2.17 0.38
N ALA A 49 7.30 2.10 0.87
CA ALA A 49 6.97 2.29 2.28
C ALA A 49 7.60 1.22 3.19
N ILE A 50 7.68 -0.03 2.74
CA ILE A 50 8.18 -1.16 3.55
C ILE A 50 9.67 -1.49 3.33
N ARG A 51 10.40 -0.67 2.55
CA ARG A 51 11.84 -0.87 2.33
C ARG A 51 12.58 -0.88 3.67
N GLY A 52 13.36 -1.93 3.93
CA GLY A 52 14.06 -2.13 5.21
C GLY A 52 13.17 -2.61 6.36
N LYS A 53 11.87 -2.80 6.13
CA LYS A 53 10.88 -3.28 7.13
C LYS A 53 10.12 -4.53 6.64
N ARG A 54 10.58 -5.18 5.57
CA ARG A 54 9.86 -6.29 4.89
C ARG A 54 9.51 -7.44 5.84
N GLU A 55 10.40 -7.78 6.77
CA GLU A 55 10.18 -8.85 7.77
C GLU A 55 9.07 -8.54 8.78
N GLN A 56 8.66 -7.27 8.91
CA GLN A 56 7.59 -6.85 9.84
C GLN A 56 6.19 -7.02 9.22
N VAL A 57 6.11 -7.45 7.96
CA VAL A 57 4.90 -7.40 7.15
C VAL A 57 4.55 -8.75 6.56
N PHE A 58 3.31 -9.17 6.72
CA PHE A 58 2.65 -10.12 5.84
C PHE A 58 1.97 -9.34 4.70
N LEU A 59 2.45 -9.54 3.47
CA LEU A 59 1.95 -8.84 2.28
C LEU A 59 1.06 -9.77 1.47
N ALA A 60 -0.21 -9.38 1.30
CA ALA A 60 -1.18 -10.07 0.45
C ALA A 60 -1.51 -9.19 -0.76
N SER A 61 -1.39 -9.74 -1.97
CA SER A 61 -1.82 -9.06 -3.21
C SER A 61 -2.93 -9.84 -3.90
N LYS A 62 -3.61 -9.17 -4.83
CA LYS A 62 -4.71 -9.69 -5.66
C LYS A 62 -4.48 -9.28 -7.10
N PHE A 63 -5.01 -10.06 -8.02
CA PHE A 63 -4.94 -9.84 -9.45
C PHE A 63 -6.22 -10.31 -10.14
N GLY A 64 -6.38 -9.97 -11.42
CA GLY A 64 -7.42 -10.52 -12.29
C GLY A 64 -8.52 -9.53 -12.70
N ILE A 65 -8.44 -8.28 -12.26
CA ILE A 65 -9.30 -7.19 -12.75
C ILE A 65 -8.53 -6.42 -13.82
N VAL A 66 -9.13 -6.26 -15.00
CA VAL A 66 -8.63 -5.39 -16.06
C VAL A 66 -9.51 -4.14 -16.07
N ARG A 67 -8.90 -2.95 -15.95
CA ARG A 67 -9.54 -1.64 -16.13
C ARG A 67 -8.88 -0.95 -17.31
N ASP A 68 -9.70 -0.29 -18.12
CA ASP A 68 -9.29 0.49 -19.30
C ASP A 68 -8.67 1.84 -18.91
#